data_AF-A0A5C6E072-F1
#
_entry.id   AF-A0A5C6E072-F1
#
_cell.length_a   1.000
_cell.length_b   1.000
_cell.length_c   1.000
_cell.angle_alpha   90.00
_cell.angle_beta   90.00
_cell.angle_gamma   90.00
#
_symmetry.space_group_name_H-M   'P 1'
#
loop_
_entity.id
_entity.type
_entity.pdbx_description
1 polymer ?
#
loop_
_entity_poly.entity_id
_entity_poly.type
_entity_poly.pdbx_seq_one_letter_code
_entity_poly.pdbx_strand_id
1 'polypeptide(L)'
;MSLLAFDASGSINADYGVKEHQLDSVAEEFERIRAKIAEANPFPCDNLAQKSEDESSRFFRLPEKELADYAERREGSLLGRIFKVANTIHEQIDAVVVLGRSQMIEGPRAIMQASCEPFHNELSRAERGSRPRMYFGGSDFDNDTRAALLQRLSLGGYVDTPPEKRWALVMIDSDRLDACTTLESRMAFHQTLRELEKSNWLADPSKSSNFVIPIARPDGPLGDIARSLGCEDVFEICNDVPDASSVLSSASLMPAALLGLDCMMLLEGAAMMNHHFLQSPFSENIVLQYAAVHHLLRTDRQITTRTQNVWSGALAALGKWYERLIEDQLAGIIPLTWMQRHEFPNHHQVITQWVVESPRIDPLATVLSDRPLPHFACEAIQHANRSAGDLCCPTMTISLSHIDSHTLGQFFQMLMIATWVEHTMESQAGRGMGKNAVHGVG
;
A
#
# COMPACT_ATOMS: atom_id res chain seq x y z
N MET A 1 3.25 18.69 10.58
CA MET A 1 2.39 17.51 10.82
C MET A 1 3.19 16.50 11.61
N SER A 2 2.56 15.74 12.52
CA SER A 2 3.26 14.77 13.36
C SER A 2 3.57 13.48 12.60
N LEU A 3 4.70 12.84 12.94
CA LEU A 3 5.04 11.50 12.48
C LEU A 3 4.12 10.48 13.19
N LEU A 4 3.80 9.36 12.54
CA LEU A 4 3.21 8.19 13.22
C LEU A 4 4.15 7.69 14.34
N ALA A 5 3.58 7.08 15.37
CA ALA A 5 4.33 6.58 16.51
C ALA A 5 4.52 5.05 16.44
N PHE A 6 5.64 4.58 16.98
CA PHE A 6 5.97 3.17 17.11
C PHE A 6 6.43 2.88 18.53
N ASP A 7 5.87 1.84 19.15
CA ASP A 7 6.23 1.36 20.47
C ASP A 7 6.53 -0.15 20.41
N ALA A 8 7.78 -0.50 20.73
CA ALA A 8 8.25 -1.88 20.79
C ALA A 8 8.33 -2.44 22.21
N SER A 9 7.92 -1.69 23.23
CA SER A 9 8.12 -2.06 24.64
C SER A 9 7.55 -3.44 24.99
N GLY A 10 6.40 -3.81 24.41
CA GLY A 10 5.78 -5.12 24.59
C GLY A 10 6.55 -6.30 23.96
N SER A 11 7.56 -6.02 23.14
CA SER A 11 8.47 -7.00 22.54
C SER A 11 9.83 -7.04 23.25
N ILE A 12 10.12 -6.08 24.13
CA ILE A 12 11.37 -6.05 24.90
C ILE A 12 11.19 -6.91 26.16
N ASN A 13 11.58 -8.18 26.06
CA ASN A 13 11.45 -9.15 27.14
C ASN A 13 12.55 -10.23 27.05
N ALA A 14 13.22 -10.52 28.16
CA ALA A 14 14.35 -11.44 28.18
C ALA A 14 13.97 -12.91 27.96
N ASP A 15 12.73 -13.30 28.27
CA ASP A 15 12.27 -14.68 28.23
C ASP A 15 11.72 -15.05 26.86
N TYR A 16 10.83 -14.20 26.31
CA TYR A 16 10.10 -14.51 25.07
C TYR A 16 10.30 -13.49 23.94
N GLY A 17 10.86 -12.32 24.22
CA GLY A 17 11.03 -11.23 23.26
C GLY A 17 12.50 -10.94 22.91
N VAL A 18 12.75 -9.69 22.55
CA VAL A 18 14.07 -9.11 22.32
C VAL A 18 14.65 -8.63 23.65
N LYS A 19 15.90 -8.96 23.94
CA LYS A 19 16.63 -8.44 25.09
C LYS A 19 17.11 -7.02 24.77
N GLU A 20 17.10 -6.14 25.76
CA GLU A 20 17.44 -4.72 25.60
C GLU A 20 18.79 -4.50 24.89
N HIS A 21 19.84 -5.23 25.28
CA HIS A 21 21.17 -5.13 24.66
C HIS A 21 21.26 -5.68 23.22
N GLN A 22 20.28 -6.45 22.75
CA GLN A 22 20.32 -7.02 21.39
C GLN A 22 20.03 -5.96 20.33
N LEU A 23 19.26 -4.92 20.64
CA LEU A 23 19.01 -3.81 19.72
C LEU A 23 20.31 -3.07 19.38
N ASP A 24 21.13 -2.80 20.38
CA ASP A 24 22.43 -2.16 20.19
C ASP A 24 23.39 -3.02 19.34
N SER A 25 23.26 -4.35 19.43
CA SER A 25 24.13 -5.29 18.69
C SER A 25 23.93 -5.26 17.18
N VAL A 26 22.75 -4.84 16.70
CA VAL A 26 22.43 -4.76 15.27
C VAL A 26 22.52 -3.35 14.71
N ALA A 27 22.65 -2.33 15.58
CA ALA A 27 22.62 -0.92 15.20
C ALA A 27 23.63 -0.58 14.09
N GLU A 28 24.89 -1.01 14.22
CA GLU A 28 25.94 -0.70 13.23
C GLU A 28 25.62 -1.28 11.83
N GLU A 29 25.09 -2.50 11.75
CA GLU A 29 24.73 -3.11 10.47
C GLU A 29 23.51 -2.44 9.85
N PHE A 30 22.50 -2.12 10.66
CA PHE A 30 21.31 -1.39 10.20
C PHE A 30 21.65 0.01 9.70
N GLU A 31 22.60 0.69 10.34
CA GLU A 31 23.14 1.97 9.88
C GLU A 31 23.89 1.84 8.55
N ARG A 32 24.67 0.76 8.37
CA ARG A 32 25.28 0.45 7.07
C ARG A 32 24.24 0.16 5.99
N ILE A 33 23.15 -0.53 6.30
CA ILE A 33 22.04 -0.78 5.36
C ILE A 33 21.32 0.53 5.01
N ARG A 34 21.08 1.40 5.98
CA ARG A 34 20.54 2.75 5.75
C ARG A 34 21.42 3.57 4.81
N ALA A 35 22.74 3.54 5.00
CA ALA A 35 23.66 4.24 4.10
C ALA A 35 23.57 3.69 2.67
N LYS A 36 23.44 2.37 2.49
CA LYS A 36 23.30 1.74 1.16
C LYS A 36 22.08 2.23 0.39
N ILE A 37 20.90 2.28 1.02
CA ILE A 37 19.70 2.77 0.32
C ILE A 37 19.80 4.26 -0.06
N ALA A 38 20.44 5.07 0.78
CA ALA A 38 20.71 6.48 0.48
C ALA A 38 21.68 6.64 -0.71
N GLU A 39 22.75 5.84 -0.76
CA GLU A 39 23.74 5.86 -1.84
C GLU A 39 23.21 5.27 -3.17
N ALA A 40 22.27 4.33 -3.09
CA ALA A 40 21.58 3.77 -4.26
C ALA A 40 20.57 4.75 -4.86
N ASN A 41 20.03 5.67 -4.04
CA ASN A 41 18.96 6.58 -4.42
C ASN A 41 19.30 8.04 -4.04
N PRO A 42 20.35 8.63 -4.64
CA PRO A 42 20.69 10.02 -4.36
C PRO A 42 19.58 10.96 -4.84
N PHE A 43 19.27 11.97 -4.03
CA PHE A 43 18.42 13.09 -4.40
C PHE A 43 19.23 14.40 -4.30
N PRO A 44 18.89 15.47 -5.04
CA PRO A 44 19.72 16.69 -5.09
C PRO A 44 20.08 17.30 -3.72
N CYS A 45 19.25 17.13 -2.69
CA CYS A 45 19.53 17.64 -1.35
C CYS A 45 20.52 16.79 -0.52
N ASP A 46 20.83 15.56 -0.95
CA ASP A 46 21.69 14.64 -0.19
C ASP A 46 23.18 14.89 -0.46
N ASN A 47 23.54 15.57 -1.56
CA ASN A 47 24.91 15.73 -2.04
C ASN A 47 25.67 14.39 -2.21
N LEU A 48 24.94 13.32 -2.57
CA LEU A 48 25.50 11.99 -2.83
C LEU A 48 25.57 11.69 -4.33
N ALA A 49 26.65 11.02 -4.76
CA ALA A 49 26.72 10.42 -6.09
C ALA A 49 26.08 9.02 -6.05
N GLN A 50 25.42 8.60 -7.13
CA GLN A 50 24.85 7.25 -7.22
C GLN A 50 26.00 6.23 -7.26
N LYS A 51 26.02 5.30 -6.31
CA LYS A 51 27.10 4.30 -6.19
C LYS A 51 26.66 2.87 -6.48
N SER A 52 25.36 2.59 -6.58
CA SER A 52 24.84 1.26 -6.88
C SER A 52 23.49 1.29 -7.61
N GLU A 53 23.25 0.27 -8.42
CA GLU A 53 21.95 -0.01 -9.05
C GLU A 53 21.26 -1.12 -8.24
N ASP A 54 20.48 -0.74 -7.21
CA ASP A 54 19.57 -1.67 -6.54
C ASP A 54 18.12 -1.32 -6.89
N GLU A 55 17.58 -2.05 -7.85
CA GLU A 55 16.21 -1.86 -8.33
C GLU A 55 15.18 -2.03 -7.21
N SER A 56 15.42 -2.94 -6.26
CA SER A 56 14.49 -3.22 -5.17
C SER A 56 14.26 -2.03 -4.24
N SER A 57 15.18 -1.07 -4.24
CA SER A 57 15.15 0.15 -3.43
C SER A 57 14.62 1.38 -4.18
N ARG A 58 14.33 1.29 -5.48
CA ARG A 58 13.98 2.45 -6.32
C ARG A 58 12.66 3.14 -5.92
N PHE A 59 11.80 2.47 -5.15
CA PHE A 59 10.61 3.08 -4.55
C PHE A 59 10.97 4.19 -3.56
N PHE A 60 12.17 4.15 -2.96
CA PHE A 60 12.55 5.00 -1.85
C PHE A 60 12.39 6.48 -2.18
N ARG A 61 12.96 6.95 -3.29
CA ARG A 61 12.89 8.36 -3.73
C ARG A 61 11.75 8.66 -4.71
N LEU A 62 10.86 7.72 -4.95
CA LEU A 62 9.70 7.96 -5.82
C LEU A 62 8.87 9.17 -5.34
N PRO A 63 8.55 9.32 -4.04
CA PRO A 63 7.74 10.46 -3.57
C PRO A 63 8.39 11.82 -3.87
N GLU A 64 9.66 12.00 -3.54
CA GLU A 64 10.37 13.27 -3.77
C GLU A 64 10.55 13.56 -5.26
N LYS A 65 10.79 12.53 -6.08
CA LYS A 65 10.89 12.66 -7.54
C LYS A 65 9.58 13.18 -8.13
N GLU A 66 8.45 12.56 -7.80
CA GLU A 66 7.14 12.98 -8.31
C GLU A 66 6.74 14.39 -7.83
N LEU A 67 7.01 14.71 -6.56
CA LEU A 67 6.76 16.05 -6.01
C LEU A 67 7.60 17.14 -6.71
N ALA A 68 8.90 16.90 -6.89
CA ALA A 68 9.79 17.83 -7.58
C ALA A 68 9.41 17.99 -9.06
N ASP A 69 9.08 16.88 -9.71
CA ASP A 69 8.65 16.86 -11.11
C ASP A 69 7.38 17.68 -11.34
N TYR A 70 6.39 17.55 -10.44
CA TYR A 70 5.19 18.36 -10.46
C TYR A 70 5.47 19.84 -10.20
N ALA A 71 6.37 20.16 -9.26
CA ALA A 71 6.75 21.54 -8.97
C ALA A 71 7.41 22.23 -10.17
N GLU A 72 8.24 21.52 -10.93
CA GLU A 72 8.96 22.02 -12.09
C GLU A 72 8.07 22.07 -13.35
N ARG A 73 7.39 20.97 -13.68
CA ARG A 73 6.70 20.79 -14.98
C ARG A 73 5.18 20.99 -14.92
N ARG A 74 4.57 21.05 -13.74
CA ARG A 74 3.11 21.22 -13.53
C ARG A 74 2.30 20.26 -14.40
N GLU A 75 1.48 20.75 -15.32
CA GLU A 75 0.64 19.92 -16.21
C GLU A 75 1.43 18.92 -17.06
N GLY A 76 2.72 19.21 -17.33
CA GLY A 76 3.60 18.32 -18.08
C GLY A 76 4.20 17.16 -17.26
N SER A 77 4.03 17.15 -15.93
CA SER A 77 4.49 16.07 -15.05
C SER A 77 3.54 14.87 -15.07
N LEU A 78 3.96 13.73 -14.50
CA LEU A 78 3.07 12.57 -14.33
C LEU A 78 1.83 12.94 -13.50
N LEU A 79 2.02 13.56 -12.33
CA LEU A 79 0.93 14.02 -11.46
C LEU A 79 0.01 15.02 -12.16
N GLY A 80 0.57 15.96 -12.93
CA GLY A 80 -0.21 16.92 -13.71
C GLY A 80 -1.14 16.26 -14.71
N ARG A 81 -0.65 15.26 -15.45
CA ARG A 81 -1.48 14.46 -16.37
C ARG A 81 -2.52 13.63 -15.62
N ILE A 82 -2.18 13.03 -14.48
CA ILE A 82 -3.13 12.29 -13.64
C ILE A 82 -4.28 13.20 -13.20
N PHE A 83 -3.97 14.39 -12.67
CA PHE A 83 -4.98 15.36 -12.23
C PHE A 83 -5.84 15.85 -13.39
N LYS A 84 -5.25 16.06 -14.57
CA LYS A 84 -6.01 16.43 -15.77
C LYS A 84 -7.04 15.36 -16.13
N VAL A 85 -6.65 14.08 -16.16
CA VAL A 85 -7.59 12.98 -16.44
C VAL A 85 -8.66 12.88 -15.36
N ALA A 86 -8.26 12.89 -14.08
CA ALA A 86 -9.20 12.79 -12.97
C ALA A 86 -10.25 13.92 -13.00
N ASN A 87 -9.82 15.18 -13.18
CA ASN A 87 -10.71 16.33 -13.24
C ASN A 87 -11.59 16.34 -14.50
N THR A 88 -11.12 15.77 -15.62
CA THR A 88 -11.91 15.72 -16.86
C THR A 88 -12.96 14.62 -16.83
N ILE A 89 -12.60 13.44 -16.33
CA ILE A 89 -13.49 12.27 -16.40
C ILE A 89 -14.52 12.25 -15.28
N HIS A 90 -14.24 12.86 -14.12
CA HIS A 90 -15.16 12.82 -12.96
C HIS A 90 -16.52 13.47 -13.21
N GLU A 91 -16.63 14.40 -14.17
CA GLU A 91 -17.89 15.03 -14.59
C GLU A 91 -18.73 14.10 -15.47
N GLN A 92 -18.10 13.08 -16.05
CA GLN A 92 -18.68 12.25 -17.10
C GLN A 92 -19.08 10.87 -16.60
N ILE A 93 -18.61 10.44 -15.43
CA ILE A 93 -18.80 9.09 -14.90
C ILE A 93 -19.30 9.09 -13.46
N ASP A 94 -19.82 7.96 -13.01
CA ASP A 94 -20.17 7.70 -11.62
C ASP A 94 -19.56 6.41 -11.07
N ALA A 95 -18.91 5.61 -11.91
CA ALA A 95 -18.20 4.42 -11.45
C ALA A 95 -16.85 4.25 -12.15
N VAL A 96 -15.89 3.67 -11.44
CA VAL A 96 -14.60 3.24 -11.95
C VAL A 96 -14.39 1.78 -11.58
N VAL A 97 -13.94 0.98 -12.53
CA VAL A 97 -13.44 -0.37 -12.26
C VAL A 97 -11.93 -0.37 -12.44
N VAL A 98 -11.20 -0.77 -11.41
CA VAL A 98 -9.74 -0.90 -11.40
C VAL A 98 -9.40 -2.39 -11.53
N LEU A 99 -8.76 -2.74 -12.64
CA LEU A 99 -8.36 -4.11 -12.95
C LEU A 99 -6.83 -4.26 -12.91
N GLY A 100 -6.37 -5.39 -12.40
CA GLY A 100 -4.95 -5.73 -12.37
C GLY A 100 -4.68 -6.97 -11.53
N ARG A 101 -3.39 -7.31 -11.40
CA ARG A 101 -2.93 -8.38 -10.50
C ARG A 101 -3.18 -7.99 -9.05
N SER A 102 -3.34 -8.98 -8.17
CA SER A 102 -3.66 -8.74 -6.75
C SER A 102 -2.68 -7.75 -6.10
N GLN A 103 -1.38 -7.94 -6.28
CA GLN A 103 -0.34 -7.05 -5.72
C GLN A 103 -0.49 -5.58 -6.15
N MET A 104 -1.01 -5.34 -7.35
CA MET A 104 -1.15 -4.00 -7.93
C MET A 104 -2.45 -3.30 -7.49
N ILE A 105 -3.51 -4.06 -7.23
CA ILE A 105 -4.82 -3.51 -6.87
C ILE A 105 -5.06 -3.42 -5.36
N GLU A 106 -4.31 -4.14 -4.52
CA GLU A 106 -4.45 -4.03 -3.06
C GLU A 106 -4.01 -2.64 -2.54
N GLY A 107 -2.98 -2.03 -3.14
CA GLY A 107 -2.54 -0.67 -2.81
C GLY A 107 -3.63 0.39 -2.99
N PRO A 108 -4.20 0.58 -4.20
CA PRO A 108 -5.27 1.54 -4.40
C PRO A 108 -6.54 1.17 -3.62
N ARG A 109 -6.83 -0.12 -3.40
CA ARG A 109 -7.93 -0.56 -2.52
C ARG A 109 -7.71 -0.14 -1.08
N ALA A 110 -6.50 -0.27 -0.56
CA ALA A 110 -6.13 0.17 0.78
C ALA A 110 -6.30 1.69 0.94
N ILE A 111 -5.88 2.47 -0.06
CA ILE A 111 -6.06 3.93 -0.06
C ILE A 111 -7.54 4.31 -0.08
N MET A 112 -8.35 3.68 -0.92
CA MET A 112 -9.81 3.91 -0.95
C MET A 112 -10.45 3.59 0.40
N GLN A 113 -10.19 2.39 0.95
CA GLN A 113 -10.82 1.97 2.21
C GLN A 113 -10.40 2.86 3.39
N ALA A 114 -9.15 3.31 3.40
CA ALA A 114 -8.64 4.19 4.44
C ALA A 114 -9.21 5.61 4.35
N SER A 115 -9.42 6.10 3.12
CA SER A 115 -9.71 7.53 2.88
C SER A 115 -11.19 7.83 2.66
N CYS A 116 -11.98 6.86 2.19
CA CYS A 116 -13.40 7.04 1.93
C CYS A 116 -14.26 6.62 3.14
N GLU A 117 -15.54 6.98 3.11
CA GLU A 117 -16.54 6.44 4.02
C GLU A 117 -16.68 4.91 3.82
N PRO A 118 -16.89 4.10 4.88
CA PRO A 118 -17.02 2.65 4.74
C PRO A 118 -18.09 2.16 3.75
N PHE A 119 -19.12 2.97 3.51
CA PHE A 119 -20.22 2.70 2.56
C PHE A 119 -20.21 3.63 1.35
N HIS A 120 -19.02 4.12 0.96
CA HIS A 120 -18.86 5.08 -0.15
C HIS A 120 -19.62 4.66 -1.41
N ASN A 121 -19.59 3.37 -1.77
CA ASN A 121 -20.20 2.89 -3.01
C ASN A 121 -21.74 2.84 -2.96
N GLU A 122 -22.33 2.88 -1.76
CA GLU A 122 -23.77 2.84 -1.51
C GLU A 122 -24.39 4.24 -1.46
N LEU A 123 -23.55 5.28 -1.31
CA LEU A 123 -23.97 6.66 -1.30
C LEU A 123 -24.35 7.16 -2.71
N SER A 124 -25.28 8.10 -2.74
CA SER A 124 -25.58 8.85 -3.96
C SER A 124 -24.34 9.60 -4.46
N ARG A 125 -24.34 9.95 -5.74
CA ARG A 125 -23.27 10.76 -6.34
C ARG A 125 -23.05 12.09 -5.59
N ALA A 126 -24.14 12.70 -5.14
CA ALA A 126 -24.10 13.97 -4.41
C ALA A 126 -23.45 13.82 -3.03
N GLU A 127 -23.81 12.78 -2.27
CA GLU A 127 -23.24 12.48 -0.95
C GLU A 127 -21.74 12.14 -1.03
N ARG A 128 -21.30 11.52 -2.14
CA ARG A 128 -19.88 11.31 -2.45
C ARG A 128 -19.12 12.57 -2.87
N GLY A 129 -19.78 13.73 -2.94
CA GLY A 129 -19.15 14.95 -3.47
C GLY A 129 -18.71 14.80 -4.92
N SER A 130 -19.52 14.14 -5.76
CA SER A 130 -19.25 13.88 -7.18
C SER A 130 -18.04 12.97 -7.46
N ARG A 131 -17.51 12.28 -6.45
CA ARG A 131 -16.50 11.23 -6.64
C ARG A 131 -17.16 9.95 -7.12
N PRO A 132 -16.56 9.14 -8.00
CA PRO A 132 -17.18 7.90 -8.50
C PRO A 132 -17.19 6.79 -7.45
N ARG A 133 -18.09 5.82 -7.63
CA ARG A 133 -17.97 4.49 -7.01
C ARG A 133 -16.73 3.83 -7.56
N MET A 134 -16.05 3.01 -6.77
CA MET A 134 -14.83 2.35 -7.22
C MET A 134 -14.84 0.87 -6.85
N TYR A 135 -14.53 0.05 -7.84
CA TYR A 135 -14.52 -1.41 -7.76
C TYR A 135 -13.14 -1.94 -8.16
N PHE A 136 -12.74 -3.06 -7.56
CA PHE A 136 -11.44 -3.69 -7.83
C PHE A 136 -11.64 -5.14 -8.25
N GLY A 137 -10.87 -5.62 -9.22
CA GLY A 137 -10.94 -7.03 -9.62
C GLY A 137 -9.88 -7.41 -10.67
N GLY A 138 -10.08 -8.57 -11.29
CA GLY A 138 -9.20 -9.05 -12.37
C GLY A 138 -7.99 -9.86 -11.89
N SER A 139 -7.92 -10.23 -10.61
CA SER A 139 -6.85 -11.06 -10.04
C SER A 139 -7.23 -12.53 -9.87
N ASP A 140 -8.42 -12.93 -10.29
CA ASP A 140 -8.99 -14.27 -10.09
C ASP A 140 -9.91 -14.70 -11.25
N PHE A 141 -10.35 -15.96 -11.22
CA PHE A 141 -11.30 -16.54 -12.17
C PHE A 141 -12.72 -16.68 -11.60
N ASP A 142 -13.08 -15.94 -10.56
CA ASP A 142 -14.41 -16.04 -9.96
C ASP A 142 -15.48 -15.51 -10.94
N ASN A 143 -16.32 -16.43 -11.41
CA ASN A 143 -17.42 -16.12 -12.32
C ASN A 143 -18.45 -15.22 -11.65
N ASP A 144 -18.82 -15.50 -10.42
CA ASP A 144 -19.97 -14.88 -9.77
C ASP A 144 -19.64 -13.43 -9.41
N THR A 145 -18.44 -13.20 -8.85
CA THR A 145 -17.93 -11.85 -8.58
C THR A 145 -17.84 -11.03 -9.86
N ARG A 146 -17.30 -11.58 -10.95
CA ARG A 146 -17.14 -10.86 -12.22
C ARG A 146 -18.48 -10.59 -12.91
N ALA A 147 -19.39 -11.56 -12.93
CA ALA A 147 -20.73 -11.37 -13.48
C ALA A 147 -21.52 -10.31 -12.71
N ALA A 148 -21.46 -10.35 -11.37
CA ALA A 148 -22.11 -9.36 -10.51
C ALA A 148 -21.52 -7.96 -10.70
N LEU A 149 -20.21 -7.82 -10.86
CA LEU A 149 -19.56 -6.53 -11.15
C LEU A 149 -20.05 -5.94 -12.48
N LEU A 150 -20.06 -6.73 -13.57
CA LEU A 150 -20.54 -6.26 -14.87
C LEU A 150 -22.03 -5.88 -14.83
N GLN A 151 -22.84 -6.67 -14.11
CA GLN A 151 -24.24 -6.33 -13.86
C GLN A 151 -24.36 -5.04 -13.05
N ARG A 152 -23.54 -4.84 -12.01
CA ARG A 152 -23.57 -3.62 -11.20
C ARG A 152 -23.21 -2.39 -12.05
N LEU A 153 -22.22 -2.49 -12.93
CA LEU A 153 -21.84 -1.42 -13.84
C LEU A 153 -22.97 -1.08 -14.83
N SER A 154 -23.66 -2.09 -15.37
CA SER A 154 -24.76 -1.87 -16.33
C SER A 154 -26.00 -1.23 -15.71
N LEU A 155 -26.25 -1.44 -14.42
CA LEU A 155 -27.34 -0.81 -13.68
C LEU A 155 -27.15 0.71 -13.47
N GLY A 156 -25.91 1.21 -13.51
CA GLY A 156 -25.64 2.64 -13.26
C GLY A 156 -25.87 3.08 -11.81
N GLY A 157 -25.99 4.38 -11.59
CA GLY A 157 -26.24 5.02 -10.29
C GLY A 157 -27.70 4.93 -9.87
N TYR A 158 -28.10 5.79 -8.94
CA TYR A 158 -29.44 5.81 -8.36
C TYR A 158 -30.38 6.78 -9.08
N VAL A 159 -29.84 7.71 -9.86
CA VAL A 159 -30.56 8.75 -10.57
C VAL A 159 -30.32 8.63 -12.07
N ASP A 160 -31.37 8.94 -12.86
CA ASP A 160 -31.31 8.95 -14.31
C ASP A 160 -30.56 10.19 -14.85
N THR A 161 -29.24 10.25 -14.66
CA THR A 161 -28.36 11.26 -15.25
C THR A 161 -27.28 10.63 -16.13
N PRO A 162 -26.75 11.34 -17.15
CA PRO A 162 -25.69 10.79 -17.98
C PRO A 162 -24.46 10.31 -17.20
N PRO A 163 -23.91 11.07 -16.21
CA PRO A 163 -22.77 10.59 -15.42
C PRO A 163 -23.08 9.32 -14.64
N GLU A 164 -24.27 9.21 -14.05
CA GLU A 164 -24.67 8.04 -13.27
C GLU A 164 -24.81 6.75 -14.08
N LYS A 165 -25.02 6.84 -15.40
CA LYS A 165 -25.01 5.67 -16.28
C LYS A 165 -23.61 5.23 -16.71
N ARG A 166 -22.63 6.12 -16.60
CA ARG A 166 -21.32 5.99 -17.23
C ARG A 166 -20.27 5.52 -16.24
N TRP A 167 -19.32 4.76 -16.75
CA TRP A 167 -18.23 4.23 -15.96
C TRP A 167 -16.93 4.20 -16.78
N ALA A 168 -15.80 4.18 -16.07
CA ALA A 168 -14.48 4.10 -16.66
C ALA A 168 -13.72 2.85 -16.18
N LEU A 169 -12.79 2.40 -17.00
CA LEU A 169 -11.90 1.27 -16.74
C LEU A 169 -10.49 1.80 -16.50
N VAL A 170 -9.95 1.56 -15.31
CA VAL A 170 -8.51 1.69 -15.04
C VAL A 170 -7.90 0.29 -15.14
N MET A 171 -6.91 0.11 -16.01
CA MET A 171 -6.19 -1.14 -16.12
C MET A 171 -4.74 -0.94 -15.69
N ILE A 172 -4.28 -1.74 -14.73
CA ILE A 172 -2.93 -1.65 -14.14
C ILE A 172 -2.14 -2.89 -14.54
N ASP A 173 -1.04 -2.69 -15.26
CA ASP A 173 -0.13 -3.74 -15.68
C ASP A 173 1.34 -3.25 -15.68
N SER A 174 2.17 -3.81 -14.81
CA SER A 174 3.59 -3.45 -14.70
C SER A 174 4.53 -4.26 -15.59
N ASP A 175 4.02 -5.28 -16.30
CA ASP A 175 4.75 -6.38 -16.95
C ASP A 175 6.29 -6.24 -17.06
N ARG A 176 6.98 -6.77 -16.05
CA ARG A 176 8.45 -6.96 -16.03
C ARG A 176 8.87 -8.37 -16.52
N LEU A 177 7.92 -9.21 -16.91
CA LEU A 177 8.13 -10.56 -17.44
C LEU A 177 7.45 -10.70 -18.79
N ASP A 178 8.01 -11.53 -19.68
CA ASP A 178 7.52 -11.82 -21.05
C ASP A 178 6.09 -12.41 -21.12
N ALA A 179 5.37 -12.44 -20.00
CA ALA A 179 4.01 -12.91 -19.88
C ALA A 179 3.10 -11.73 -19.53
N CYS A 180 2.78 -10.95 -20.58
CA CYS A 180 1.47 -10.33 -20.82
C CYS A 180 0.53 -10.60 -19.66
N THR A 181 0.27 -9.63 -18.75
CA THR A 181 -0.67 -9.62 -17.60
C THR A 181 -1.23 -11.00 -17.24
N THR A 182 -1.16 -11.43 -15.97
CA THR A 182 -1.68 -12.77 -15.59
C THR A 182 -3.03 -13.07 -16.28
N LEU A 183 -3.19 -14.29 -16.81
CA LEU A 183 -4.29 -14.64 -17.71
C LEU A 183 -5.66 -14.14 -17.20
N GLU A 184 -5.86 -14.19 -15.89
CA GLU A 184 -6.95 -13.59 -15.12
C GLU A 184 -7.21 -12.13 -15.50
N SER A 185 -6.19 -11.27 -15.36
CA SER A 185 -6.27 -9.83 -15.58
C SER A 185 -6.51 -9.50 -17.05
N ARG A 186 -5.90 -10.23 -17.99
CA ARG A 186 -6.18 -10.06 -19.43
C ARG A 186 -7.62 -10.43 -19.77
N MET A 187 -8.10 -11.57 -19.26
CA MET A 187 -9.48 -12.00 -19.49
C MET A 187 -10.47 -11.00 -18.90
N ALA A 188 -10.21 -10.50 -17.69
CA ALA A 188 -11.02 -9.46 -17.06
C ALA A 188 -11.01 -8.17 -17.89
N PHE A 189 -9.84 -7.71 -18.33
CA PHE A 189 -9.71 -6.52 -19.16
C PHE A 189 -10.50 -6.64 -20.47
N HIS A 190 -10.27 -7.68 -21.27
CA HIS A 190 -10.96 -7.84 -22.55
C HIS A 190 -12.47 -8.02 -22.40
N GLN A 191 -12.93 -8.71 -21.35
CA GLN A 191 -14.35 -8.84 -21.07
C GLN A 191 -14.97 -7.50 -20.67
N THR A 192 -14.35 -6.77 -19.76
CA THR A 192 -14.85 -5.47 -19.31
C THR A 192 -14.82 -4.44 -20.43
N LEU A 193 -13.75 -4.40 -21.23
CA LEU A 193 -13.65 -3.55 -22.43
C LEU A 193 -14.79 -3.85 -23.41
N ARG A 194 -15.08 -5.13 -23.65
CA ARG A 194 -16.19 -5.53 -24.53
C ARG A 194 -17.56 -5.06 -24.00
N GLU A 195 -17.76 -5.06 -22.68
CA GLU A 195 -18.99 -4.55 -22.08
C GLU A 195 -19.04 -3.01 -22.08
N LEU A 196 -17.89 -2.32 -22.00
CA LEU A 196 -17.79 -0.88 -22.20
C LEU A 196 -18.22 -0.50 -23.63
N GLU A 197 -17.69 -1.18 -24.64
CA GLU A 197 -18.00 -0.94 -26.07
C GLU A 197 -19.48 -1.19 -26.42
N LYS A 198 -20.14 -2.12 -25.70
CA LYS A 198 -21.57 -2.43 -25.86
C LYS A 198 -22.48 -1.56 -25.01
N SER A 199 -21.93 -0.72 -24.13
CA SER A 199 -22.73 0.05 -23.19
C SER A 199 -23.68 0.98 -23.95
N ASN A 200 -24.97 0.93 -23.62
CA ASN A 200 -26.01 1.68 -24.32
C ASN A 200 -25.84 3.21 -24.27
N TRP A 201 -25.09 3.71 -23.29
CA TRP A 201 -24.77 5.14 -23.13
C TRP A 201 -23.59 5.58 -23.99
N LEU A 202 -22.81 4.64 -24.53
CA LEU A 202 -21.71 4.91 -25.45
C LEU A 202 -22.26 4.86 -26.89
N ALA A 203 -22.58 6.02 -27.43
CA ALA A 203 -23.21 6.13 -28.75
C ALA A 203 -22.34 5.62 -29.91
N ASP A 204 -21.01 5.66 -29.72
CA ASP A 204 -20.01 5.25 -30.71
C ASP A 204 -18.94 4.40 -30.01
N PRO A 205 -18.88 3.08 -30.28
CA PRO A 205 -17.89 2.19 -29.68
C PRO A 205 -16.44 2.62 -29.90
N SER A 206 -16.14 3.36 -30.98
CA SER A 206 -14.78 3.87 -31.24
C SER A 206 -14.32 4.92 -30.23
N LYS A 207 -15.24 5.45 -29.41
CA LYS A 207 -14.94 6.39 -28.32
C LYS A 207 -14.72 5.72 -26.97
N SER A 208 -14.63 4.38 -26.93
CA SER A 208 -14.35 3.63 -25.70
C SER A 208 -13.04 4.04 -25.04
N SER A 209 -12.03 4.43 -25.84
CA SER A 209 -10.73 4.90 -25.36
C SER A 209 -10.81 6.09 -24.41
N ASN A 210 -11.84 6.94 -24.52
CA ASN A 210 -12.06 8.07 -23.60
C ASN A 210 -12.40 7.64 -22.16
N PHE A 211 -12.76 6.37 -21.98
CA PHE A 211 -13.15 5.77 -20.70
C PHE A 211 -12.20 4.64 -20.27
N VAL A 212 -11.07 4.48 -20.97
CA VAL A 212 -10.02 3.51 -20.62
C VAL A 212 -8.78 4.28 -20.19
N ILE A 213 -8.29 3.98 -18.99
CA ILE A 213 -7.11 4.60 -18.38
C ILE A 213 -6.06 3.49 -18.21
N PRO A 214 -5.14 3.35 -19.18
CA PRO A 214 -4.07 2.35 -19.12
C PRO A 214 -2.93 2.87 -18.24
N ILE A 215 -2.60 2.08 -17.21
CA ILE A 215 -1.43 2.28 -16.35
C ILE A 215 -0.47 1.13 -16.66
N ALA A 216 0.50 1.40 -17.52
CA ALA A 216 1.30 0.38 -18.18
C ALA A 216 2.72 0.84 -18.50
N ARG A 217 3.60 -0.14 -18.74
CA ARG A 217 4.81 0.10 -19.51
C ARG A 217 4.46 0.47 -20.97
N PRO A 218 5.02 1.54 -21.56
CA PRO A 218 4.66 1.96 -22.93
C PRO A 218 5.03 0.93 -24.01
N ASP A 219 6.11 0.20 -23.78
CA ASP A 219 6.65 -0.88 -24.62
C ASP A 219 6.05 -2.25 -24.30
N GLY A 220 5.18 -2.34 -23.29
CA GLY A 220 4.54 -3.57 -22.87
C GLY A 220 3.24 -3.89 -23.63
N PRO A 221 2.68 -5.10 -23.44
CA PRO A 221 1.48 -5.53 -24.16
C PRO A 221 0.25 -4.65 -23.92
N LEU A 222 0.04 -4.16 -22.68
CA LEU A 222 -1.04 -3.21 -22.41
C LEU A 222 -0.80 -1.85 -23.09
N GLY A 223 0.46 -1.44 -23.26
CA GLY A 223 0.84 -0.25 -24.03
C GLY A 223 0.52 -0.38 -25.52
N ASP A 224 0.76 -1.55 -26.12
CA ASP A 224 0.34 -1.86 -27.50
C ASP A 224 -1.20 -1.81 -27.64
N ILE A 225 -1.92 -2.41 -26.69
CA ILE A 225 -3.39 -2.39 -26.67
C ILE A 225 -3.91 -0.96 -26.55
N ALA A 226 -3.38 -0.18 -25.61
CA ALA A 226 -3.74 1.22 -25.42
C ALA A 226 -3.56 2.05 -26.71
N ARG A 227 -2.43 1.86 -27.42
CA ARG A 227 -2.17 2.50 -28.71
C ARG A 227 -3.16 2.07 -29.78
N SER A 228 -3.49 0.78 -29.86
CA SER A 228 -4.48 0.27 -30.82
C SER A 228 -5.90 0.76 -30.57
N LEU A 229 -6.27 0.97 -29.31
CA LEU A 229 -7.55 1.57 -28.92
C LEU A 229 -7.58 3.09 -29.17
N GLY A 230 -6.42 3.73 -29.34
CA GLY A 230 -6.32 5.18 -29.48
C GLY A 230 -6.48 5.92 -28.14
N CYS A 231 -5.97 5.35 -27.04
CA CYS A 231 -5.88 6.06 -25.77
C CYS A 231 -4.88 7.22 -25.89
N GLU A 232 -5.28 8.43 -25.50
CA GLU A 232 -4.43 9.62 -25.58
C GLU A 232 -3.24 9.55 -24.61
N ASP A 233 -3.48 9.04 -23.40
CA ASP A 233 -2.50 8.94 -22.33
C ASP A 233 -2.29 7.49 -21.90
N VAL A 234 -1.02 7.12 -21.70
CA VAL A 234 -0.59 5.91 -20.99
C VAL A 234 0.25 6.34 -19.80
N PHE A 235 -0.11 5.86 -18.61
CA PHE A 235 0.56 6.23 -17.36
C PHE A 235 1.56 5.16 -16.96
N GLU A 236 2.81 5.54 -16.81
CA GLU A 236 3.87 4.57 -16.49
C GLU A 236 3.86 4.23 -15.01
N ILE A 237 4.00 2.94 -14.70
CA ILE A 237 4.47 2.50 -13.38
C ILE A 237 5.98 2.60 -13.49
N CYS A 238 6.62 3.39 -12.61
CA CYS A 238 8.07 3.55 -12.63
C CYS A 238 8.74 2.17 -12.82
N ASN A 239 9.39 1.95 -13.97
CA ASN A 239 9.76 0.63 -14.59
C ASN A 239 10.67 -0.28 -13.74
N ASP A 240 10.93 0.18 -12.55
CA ASP A 240 12.12 0.06 -11.74
C ASP A 240 11.71 -0.29 -10.31
N VAL A 241 10.46 -0.01 -9.94
CA VAL A 241 9.88 -0.29 -8.63
C VAL A 241 9.25 -1.69 -8.64
N PRO A 242 9.51 -2.54 -7.64
CA PRO A 242 8.79 -3.80 -7.48
C PRO A 242 7.28 -3.59 -7.32
N ASP A 243 6.47 -4.51 -7.84
CA ASP A 243 5.00 -4.40 -7.85
C ASP A 243 4.41 -4.14 -6.47
N ALA A 244 4.82 -4.92 -5.46
CA ALA A 244 4.32 -4.77 -4.10
C ALA A 244 4.71 -3.42 -3.45
N SER A 245 5.76 -2.78 -3.96
CA SER A 245 6.25 -1.46 -3.53
C SER A 245 5.76 -0.31 -4.43
N SER A 246 4.83 -0.57 -5.35
CA SER A 246 4.32 0.43 -6.31
C SER A 246 3.14 1.27 -5.79
N VAL A 247 2.78 1.16 -4.50
CA VAL A 247 1.61 1.82 -3.90
C VAL A 247 1.65 3.35 -3.93
N LEU A 248 2.83 3.96 -4.15
CA LEU A 248 2.99 5.41 -4.31
C LEU A 248 3.26 5.82 -5.76
N SER A 249 3.05 4.92 -6.73
CA SER A 249 3.17 5.19 -8.16
C SER A 249 1.83 5.53 -8.81
N SER A 250 1.83 5.79 -10.12
CA SER A 250 0.62 6.00 -10.93
C SER A 250 -0.46 4.94 -10.69
N ALA A 251 -0.08 3.68 -10.44
CA ALA A 251 -0.98 2.57 -10.14
C ALA A 251 -1.99 2.90 -9.02
N SER A 252 -1.55 3.66 -8.02
CA SER A 252 -2.41 4.08 -6.90
C SER A 252 -2.79 5.55 -6.94
N LEU A 253 -1.89 6.41 -7.45
CA LEU A 253 -2.14 7.85 -7.55
C LEU A 253 -3.30 8.17 -8.50
N MET A 254 -3.46 7.42 -9.60
CA MET A 254 -4.59 7.61 -10.52
C MET A 254 -5.95 7.25 -9.87
N PRO A 255 -6.16 6.04 -9.30
CA PRO A 255 -7.37 5.76 -8.53
C PRO A 255 -7.62 6.75 -7.39
N ALA A 256 -6.58 7.15 -6.65
CA ALA A 256 -6.71 8.12 -5.57
C ALA A 256 -7.17 9.50 -6.08
N ALA A 257 -6.62 9.98 -7.19
CA ALA A 257 -7.02 11.23 -7.82
C ALA A 257 -8.46 11.16 -8.35
N LEU A 258 -8.88 10.03 -8.93
CA LEU A 258 -10.27 9.81 -9.36
C LEU A 258 -11.25 9.86 -8.18
N LEU A 259 -10.82 9.44 -6.99
CA LEU A 259 -11.56 9.58 -5.73
C LEU A 259 -11.43 10.98 -5.10
N GLY A 260 -10.76 11.94 -5.76
CA GLY A 260 -10.55 13.29 -5.24
C GLY A 260 -9.77 13.33 -3.92
N LEU A 261 -8.86 12.37 -3.72
CA LEU A 261 -7.94 12.34 -2.59
C LEU A 261 -6.73 13.23 -2.87
N ASP A 262 -6.14 13.79 -1.80
CA ASP A 262 -4.96 14.64 -1.94
C ASP A 262 -3.71 13.77 -2.14
N CYS A 263 -3.33 13.55 -3.41
CA CYS A 263 -2.14 12.81 -3.80
C CYS A 263 -0.85 13.56 -3.43
N MET A 264 -0.86 14.89 -3.36
CA MET A 264 0.33 15.66 -2.97
C MET A 264 0.63 15.42 -1.50
N MET A 265 -0.38 15.55 -0.63
CA MET A 265 -0.24 15.24 0.80
C MET A 265 0.19 13.78 1.04
N LEU A 266 -0.32 12.84 0.23
CA LEU A 266 0.10 11.43 0.30
C LEU A 266 1.61 11.27 0.05
N LEU A 267 2.13 11.90 -1.00
CA LEU A 267 3.55 11.83 -1.33
C LEU A 267 4.41 12.64 -0.35
N GLU A 268 3.93 13.78 0.15
CA GLU A 268 4.60 14.57 1.18
C GLU A 268 4.75 13.78 2.49
N GLY A 269 3.73 13.03 2.88
CA GLY A 269 3.79 12.13 4.03
C GLY A 269 4.85 11.04 3.86
N ALA A 270 4.93 10.45 2.67
CA ALA A 270 5.97 9.47 2.36
C ALA A 270 7.38 10.11 2.38
N ALA A 271 7.55 11.29 1.79
CA ALA A 271 8.81 12.03 1.84
C ALA A 271 9.21 12.41 3.27
N MET A 272 8.26 12.73 4.14
CA MET A 272 8.52 12.96 5.57
C MET A 272 9.08 11.69 6.25
N MET A 273 8.54 10.51 5.93
CA MET A 273 9.06 9.25 6.46
C MET A 273 10.48 8.95 5.95
N ASN A 274 10.78 9.26 4.68
CA ASN A 274 12.14 9.16 4.14
C ASN A 274 13.11 10.06 4.91
N HIS A 275 12.71 11.30 5.16
CA HIS A 275 13.53 12.26 5.91
C HIS A 275 13.81 11.74 7.32
N HIS A 276 12.78 11.28 8.04
CA HIS A 276 12.94 10.66 9.36
C HIS A 276 13.88 9.45 9.32
N PHE A 277 13.67 8.55 8.35
CA PHE A 277 14.51 7.38 8.17
C PHE A 277 15.99 7.75 7.96
N LEU A 278 16.29 8.79 7.19
CA LEU A 278 17.67 9.19 6.89
C LEU A 278 18.35 9.96 8.03
N GLN A 279 17.61 10.80 8.76
CA GLN A 279 18.19 11.76 9.70
C GLN A 279 18.17 11.28 11.15
N SER A 280 17.16 10.50 11.55
CA SER A 280 17.00 10.13 12.96
C SER A 280 18.05 9.10 13.39
N PRO A 281 18.64 9.23 14.59
CA PRO A 281 19.57 8.22 15.10
C PRO A 281 18.85 6.86 15.25
N PHE A 282 19.58 5.75 15.16
CA PHE A 282 19.01 4.40 15.26
C PHE A 282 17.97 4.24 16.38
N SER A 283 18.24 4.74 17.59
CA SER A 283 17.36 4.64 18.76
C SER A 283 16.01 5.36 18.63
N GLU A 284 15.92 6.40 17.79
CA GLU A 284 14.70 7.18 17.54
C GLU A 284 14.06 6.86 16.19
N ASN A 285 14.77 6.08 15.36
CA ASN A 285 14.35 5.77 14.01
C ASN A 285 13.33 4.63 14.00
N ILE A 286 12.05 4.99 14.06
CA ILE A 286 10.93 4.02 14.08
C ILE A 286 10.98 2.94 12.99
N VAL A 287 11.52 3.25 11.80
CA VAL A 287 11.64 2.29 10.69
C VAL A 287 12.71 1.25 11.02
N LEU A 288 13.89 1.71 11.45
CA LEU A 288 14.99 0.83 11.84
C LEU A 288 14.65 0.03 13.08
N GLN A 289 14.02 0.65 14.09
CA GLN A 289 13.58 -0.05 15.30
C GLN A 289 12.56 -1.15 14.98
N TYR A 290 11.56 -0.86 14.14
CA TYR A 290 10.57 -1.86 13.72
C TYR A 290 11.22 -3.03 12.97
N ALA A 291 12.11 -2.76 12.02
CA ALA A 291 12.83 -3.80 11.28
C ALA A 291 13.80 -4.59 12.18
N ALA A 292 14.48 -3.94 13.13
CA ALA A 292 15.42 -4.58 14.05
C ALA A 292 14.72 -5.55 15.01
N VAL A 293 13.58 -5.15 15.57
CA VAL A 293 12.78 -6.03 16.44
C VAL A 293 12.32 -7.27 15.69
N HIS A 294 11.76 -7.10 14.48
CA HIS A 294 11.34 -8.24 13.65
C HIS A 294 12.51 -9.17 13.28
N HIS A 295 13.64 -8.59 12.89
CA HIS A 295 14.85 -9.34 12.58
C HIS A 295 15.32 -10.19 13.78
N LEU A 296 15.41 -9.58 14.96
CA LEU A 296 15.87 -10.27 16.19
C LEU A 296 14.88 -11.34 16.66
N LEU A 297 13.58 -11.09 16.57
CA LEU A 297 12.56 -12.11 16.87
C LEU A 297 12.66 -13.29 15.90
N ARG A 298 12.96 -13.03 14.63
CA ARG A 298 13.19 -14.08 13.64
C ARG A 298 14.47 -14.86 13.93
N THR A 299 15.61 -14.20 14.11
CA THR A 299 16.91 -14.88 14.24
C THR A 299 17.07 -15.59 15.58
N ASP A 300 16.65 -14.93 16.66
CA ASP A 300 17.01 -15.37 18.01
C ASP A 300 15.87 -16.15 18.67
N ARG A 301 14.62 -15.92 18.25
CA ARG A 301 13.42 -16.62 18.76
C ARG A 301 12.75 -17.51 17.72
N GLN A 302 13.23 -17.53 16.48
CA GLN A 302 12.64 -18.31 15.37
C GLN A 302 11.18 -17.96 15.09
N ILE A 303 10.72 -16.78 15.51
CA ILE A 303 9.35 -16.33 15.29
C ILE A 303 9.22 -15.88 13.84
N THR A 304 8.49 -16.65 13.05
CA THR A 304 8.24 -16.38 11.63
C THR A 304 6.81 -15.91 11.34
N THR A 305 5.89 -16.06 12.29
CA THR A 305 4.51 -15.59 12.16
C THR A 305 4.42 -14.13 12.61
N ARG A 306 4.00 -13.26 11.69
CA ARG A 306 3.78 -11.83 11.95
C ARG A 306 2.32 -11.52 11.85
N THR A 307 1.75 -11.04 12.94
CA THR A 307 0.34 -10.72 13.02
C THR A 307 0.17 -9.22 13.14
N GLN A 308 -0.61 -8.64 12.25
CA GLN A 308 -1.05 -7.26 12.26
C GLN A 308 -2.49 -7.26 12.77
N ASN A 309 -2.67 -6.84 14.02
CA ASN A 309 -4.00 -6.76 14.62
C ASN A 309 -4.54 -5.34 14.45
N VAL A 310 -5.48 -5.19 13.53
CA VAL A 310 -5.97 -3.91 13.05
C VAL A 310 -7.22 -3.48 13.81
N TRP A 311 -7.15 -2.32 14.46
CA TRP A 311 -8.26 -1.82 15.29
C TRP A 311 -9.22 -0.88 14.56
N SER A 312 -8.86 -0.42 13.36
CA SER A 312 -9.72 0.39 12.50
C SER A 312 -10.08 -0.37 11.22
N GLY A 313 -11.38 -0.53 10.94
CA GLY A 313 -11.86 -1.14 9.69
C GLY A 313 -11.32 -0.46 8.42
N ALA A 314 -10.96 0.82 8.52
CA ALA A 314 -10.39 1.60 7.43
C ALA A 314 -8.99 1.10 6.99
N LEU A 315 -8.26 0.38 7.84
CA LEU A 315 -6.91 -0.11 7.56
C LEU A 315 -6.86 -1.61 7.19
N ALA A 316 -8.02 -2.28 7.05
CA ALA A 316 -8.06 -3.72 6.82
C ALA A 316 -7.39 -4.13 5.49
N ALA A 317 -7.68 -3.41 4.41
CA ALA A 317 -7.09 -3.60 3.09
C ALA A 317 -5.61 -3.20 3.07
N LEU A 318 -5.19 -2.24 3.92
CA LEU A 318 -3.77 -1.94 4.11
C LEU A 318 -3.04 -3.13 4.73
N GLY A 319 -3.65 -3.81 5.69
CA GLY A 319 -3.12 -5.07 6.24
C GLY A 319 -2.94 -6.14 5.14
N LYS A 320 -3.94 -6.30 4.26
CA LYS A 320 -3.84 -7.20 3.10
C LYS A 320 -2.77 -6.81 2.10
N TRP A 321 -2.63 -5.52 1.80
CA TRP A 321 -1.50 -5.03 1.00
C TRP A 321 -0.15 -5.37 1.67
N TYR A 322 -0.04 -5.19 2.98
CA TYR A 322 1.19 -5.47 3.71
C TYR A 322 1.52 -6.98 3.79
N GLU A 323 0.51 -7.86 3.88
CA GLU A 323 0.71 -9.31 3.71
C GLU A 323 1.40 -9.60 2.37
N ARG A 324 0.94 -9.00 1.27
CA ARG A 324 1.53 -9.20 -0.06
C ARG A 324 2.95 -8.65 -0.17
N LEU A 325 3.20 -7.49 0.47
CA LEU A 325 4.55 -6.93 0.53
C LEU A 325 5.53 -7.87 1.24
N ILE A 326 5.13 -8.45 2.38
CA ILE A 326 5.95 -9.42 3.11
C ILE A 326 6.15 -10.70 2.30
N GLU A 327 5.09 -11.27 1.73
CA GLU A 327 5.17 -12.51 0.95
C GLU A 327 6.11 -12.38 -0.25
N ASP A 328 6.15 -11.20 -0.89
CA ASP A 328 7.01 -10.92 -2.03
C ASP A 328 8.49 -10.75 -1.65
N GLN A 329 8.77 -10.08 -0.51
CA GLN A 329 10.13 -9.68 -0.16
C GLN A 329 10.80 -10.51 0.95
N LEU A 330 10.04 -11.10 1.86
CA LEU A 330 10.55 -11.78 3.06
C LEU A 330 10.20 -13.27 3.05
N ALA A 331 11.06 -14.06 2.41
CA ALA A 331 10.90 -15.50 2.32
C ALA A 331 10.85 -16.17 3.70
N GLY A 332 9.85 -17.02 3.93
CA GLY A 332 9.70 -17.80 5.17
C GLY A 332 8.97 -17.08 6.31
N ILE A 333 8.55 -15.84 6.12
CA ILE A 333 7.64 -15.14 7.04
C ILE A 333 6.19 -15.46 6.67
N ILE A 334 5.35 -15.66 7.69
CA ILE A 334 3.91 -15.89 7.54
C ILE A 334 3.19 -14.62 8.04
N PRO A 335 2.76 -13.71 7.14
CA PRO A 335 2.02 -12.52 7.54
C PRO A 335 0.52 -12.82 7.75
N LEU A 336 -0.09 -12.22 8.78
CA LEU A 336 -1.49 -12.43 9.15
C LEU A 336 -2.16 -11.12 9.60
N THR A 337 -3.14 -10.65 8.84
CA THR A 337 -3.99 -9.53 9.26
C THR A 337 -5.21 -10.05 10.02
N TRP A 338 -5.37 -9.59 11.26
CA TRP A 338 -6.58 -9.77 12.06
C TRP A 338 -7.29 -8.46 12.29
N MET A 339 -8.60 -8.55 12.47
CA MET A 339 -9.45 -7.40 12.80
C MET A 339 -9.86 -7.50 14.26
N GLN A 340 -9.49 -6.49 15.05
CA GLN A 340 -9.95 -6.29 16.43
C GLN A 340 -9.94 -7.58 17.27
N ARG A 341 -8.87 -8.37 17.17
CA ARG A 341 -8.79 -9.65 17.88
C ARG A 341 -8.31 -9.45 19.31
N HIS A 342 -9.00 -10.11 20.24
CA HIS A 342 -8.75 -10.00 21.69
C HIS A 342 -7.93 -11.16 22.26
N GLU A 343 -8.02 -12.33 21.63
CA GLU A 343 -7.37 -13.57 22.08
C GLU A 343 -6.59 -14.22 20.94
N PHE A 344 -5.46 -14.85 21.26
CA PHE A 344 -4.53 -15.35 20.26
C PHE A 344 -4.33 -16.87 20.36
N PRO A 345 -4.20 -17.57 19.22
CA PRO A 345 -4.25 -19.03 19.18
C PRO A 345 -2.98 -19.71 19.71
N ASN A 346 -1.83 -19.03 19.71
CA ASN A 346 -0.55 -19.58 20.13
C ASN A 346 0.47 -18.47 20.46
N HIS A 347 1.57 -18.87 21.09
CA HIS A 347 2.66 -17.99 21.54
C HIS A 347 3.73 -17.71 20.47
N HIS A 348 3.76 -18.47 19.37
CA HIS A 348 4.85 -18.45 18.40
C HIS A 348 4.60 -17.45 17.26
N GLN A 349 4.24 -16.23 17.64
CA GLN A 349 3.94 -15.12 16.75
C GLN A 349 4.27 -13.79 17.42
N VAL A 350 4.58 -12.78 16.61
CA VAL A 350 4.64 -11.39 17.06
C VAL A 350 3.35 -10.67 16.66
N ILE A 351 2.78 -9.88 17.57
CA ILE A 351 1.54 -9.15 17.33
C ILE A 351 1.82 -7.65 17.28
N THR A 352 1.58 -7.03 16.14
CA THR A 352 1.66 -5.58 15.95
C THR A 352 0.25 -5.01 15.96
N GLN A 353 -0.09 -4.25 17.01
CA GLN A 353 -1.35 -3.53 17.10
C GLN A 353 -1.30 -2.30 16.19
N TRP A 354 -2.25 -2.16 15.27
CA TRP A 354 -2.42 -0.94 14.47
C TRP A 354 -3.57 -0.13 15.03
N VAL A 355 -3.24 1.00 15.63
CA VAL A 355 -4.16 1.84 16.40
C VAL A 355 -4.35 3.17 15.69
N VAL A 356 -5.58 3.67 15.70
CA VAL A 356 -5.90 5.02 15.24
C VAL A 356 -6.44 5.78 16.44
N GLU A 357 -5.75 6.83 16.86
CA GLU A 357 -6.04 7.54 18.10
C GLU A 357 -7.33 8.34 18.00
N SER A 358 -7.53 9.03 16.87
CA SER A 358 -8.70 9.86 16.61
C SER A 358 -9.55 9.30 15.47
N PRO A 359 -10.82 8.93 15.72
CA PRO A 359 -11.74 8.56 14.64
C PRO A 359 -12.05 9.77 13.75
N ARG A 360 -12.36 9.50 12.47
CA ARG A 360 -12.72 10.55 11.49
C ARG A 360 -14.12 11.13 11.70
N ILE A 361 -14.98 10.40 12.40
CA ILE A 361 -16.38 10.75 12.66
C ILE A 361 -16.54 10.93 14.16
N ASP A 362 -17.42 11.85 14.54
CA ASP A 362 -17.76 12.11 15.94
C ASP A 362 -18.09 10.80 16.66
N PRO A 363 -17.46 10.54 17.82
CA PRO A 363 -17.69 9.31 18.56
C PRO A 363 -19.16 9.13 18.93
N LEU A 364 -19.72 7.97 18.58
CA LEU A 364 -21.06 7.61 19.02
C LEU A 364 -21.07 7.36 20.53
N ALA A 365 -22.05 7.95 21.21
CA ALA A 365 -22.36 7.63 22.60
C ALA A 365 -22.86 6.18 22.67
N THR A 366 -22.48 5.46 23.74
CA THR A 366 -23.02 4.12 23.94
C THR A 366 -24.30 4.19 24.77
N VAL A 367 -25.28 3.35 24.43
CA VAL A 367 -26.56 3.31 25.16
C VAL A 367 -26.40 2.67 26.56
N LEU A 368 -25.32 1.89 26.73
CA LEU A 368 -25.04 1.13 27.95
C LEU A 368 -24.02 1.80 28.89
N SER A 369 -23.40 2.92 28.48
CA SER A 369 -22.37 3.63 29.25
C SER A 369 -22.23 5.08 28.79
N ASP A 370 -21.91 6.00 29.71
CA ASP A 370 -21.60 7.41 29.39
C ASP A 370 -20.27 7.57 28.62
N ARG A 371 -19.56 6.46 28.35
CA ARG A 371 -18.32 6.44 27.57
C ARG A 371 -18.62 6.23 26.08
N PRO A 372 -17.88 6.89 25.17
CA PRO A 372 -18.06 6.72 23.73
C PRO A 372 -17.36 5.45 23.21
N LEU A 373 -17.71 4.98 22.01
CA LEU A 373 -17.12 3.76 21.42
C LEU A 373 -15.57 3.70 21.40
N PRO A 374 -14.83 4.79 21.09
CA PRO A 374 -13.36 4.77 21.13
C PRO A 374 -12.78 4.40 22.50
N HIS A 375 -13.49 4.69 23.59
CA HIS A 375 -13.05 4.28 24.92
C HIS A 375 -12.98 2.75 25.06
N PHE A 376 -14.04 2.05 24.62
CA PHE A 376 -14.08 0.59 24.63
C PHE A 376 -13.08 -0.03 23.65
N ALA A 377 -12.83 0.63 22.52
CA ALA A 377 -11.76 0.22 21.61
C ALA A 377 -10.38 0.27 22.30
N CYS A 378 -10.09 1.33 23.07
CA CYS A 378 -8.86 1.41 23.87
C CYS A 378 -8.79 0.29 24.92
N GLU A 379 -9.88 0.02 25.64
CA GLU A 379 -9.92 -1.09 26.63
C GLU A 379 -9.70 -2.45 25.95
N ALA A 380 -10.28 -2.64 24.77
CA ALA A 380 -10.10 -3.83 23.94
C ALA A 380 -8.64 -4.04 23.50
N ILE A 381 -7.97 -2.97 23.05
CA ILE A 381 -6.54 -3.00 22.70
C ILE A 381 -5.70 -3.39 23.92
N GLN A 382 -5.97 -2.78 25.07
CA GLN A 382 -5.24 -3.10 26.30
C GLN A 382 -5.48 -4.54 26.75
N HIS A 383 -6.71 -5.04 26.61
CA HIS A 383 -7.02 -6.43 26.89
C HIS A 383 -6.27 -7.37 25.94
N ALA A 384 -6.25 -7.09 24.64
CA ALA A 384 -5.49 -7.87 23.68
C ALA A 384 -4.00 -7.90 24.03
N ASN A 385 -3.39 -6.76 24.39
CA ASN A 385 -1.98 -6.72 24.81
C ASN A 385 -1.72 -7.55 26.07
N ARG A 386 -2.64 -7.55 27.05
CA ARG A 386 -2.55 -8.43 28.23
C ARG A 386 -2.65 -9.89 27.83
N SER A 387 -3.64 -10.27 27.02
CA SER A 387 -3.83 -11.65 26.55
C SER A 387 -2.62 -12.16 25.75
N ALA A 388 -1.98 -11.30 24.96
CA ALA A 388 -0.73 -11.62 24.29
C ALA A 388 0.43 -11.82 25.28
N GLY A 389 0.55 -10.94 26.28
CA GLY A 389 1.56 -11.06 27.34
C GLY A 389 1.41 -12.33 28.17
N ASP A 390 0.18 -12.73 28.52
CA ASP A 390 -0.11 -13.97 29.25
C ASP A 390 0.29 -15.23 28.45
N LEU A 391 0.29 -15.12 27.11
CA LEU A 391 0.77 -16.16 26.19
C LEU A 391 2.26 -16.05 25.88
N CYS A 392 2.99 -15.09 26.46
CA CYS A 392 4.39 -14.80 26.11
C CYS A 392 4.58 -14.47 24.61
N CYS A 393 3.59 -13.83 23.97
CA CYS A 393 3.74 -13.26 22.63
C CYS A 393 4.41 -11.88 22.71
N PRO A 394 5.48 -11.63 21.95
CA PRO A 394 5.99 -10.26 21.75
C PRO A 394 4.91 -9.36 21.12
N THR A 395 4.77 -8.15 21.64
CA THR A 395 3.81 -7.16 21.13
C THR A 395 4.44 -5.83 20.75
N MET A 396 3.97 -5.23 19.68
CA MET A 396 4.35 -3.89 19.25
C MET A 396 3.09 -3.08 18.96
N THR A 397 3.20 -1.76 18.97
CA THR A 397 2.11 -0.85 18.61
C THR A 397 2.58 0.15 17.57
N ILE A 398 1.82 0.29 16.48
CA ILE A 398 1.93 1.39 15.53
C ILE A 398 0.68 2.26 15.71
N SER A 399 0.88 3.53 16.04
CA SER A 399 -0.21 4.47 16.34
C SER A 399 -0.25 5.58 15.31
N LEU A 400 -1.39 5.70 14.63
CA LEU A 400 -1.71 6.80 13.73
C LEU A 400 -2.58 7.79 14.50
N SER A 401 -2.15 9.06 14.60
CA SER A 401 -2.95 10.09 15.28
C SER A 401 -4.36 10.23 14.69
N HIS A 402 -4.45 10.16 13.35
CA HIS A 402 -5.68 10.11 12.56
C HIS A 402 -5.37 9.48 11.19
N ILE A 403 -6.40 9.21 10.39
CA ILE A 403 -6.23 8.74 9.00
C ILE A 403 -6.51 9.90 8.05
N ASP A 404 -5.47 10.34 7.36
CA ASP A 404 -5.51 11.27 6.23
C ASP A 404 -4.47 10.86 5.17
N SER A 405 -4.46 11.52 4.01
CA SER A 405 -3.49 11.22 2.93
C SER A 405 -2.05 11.25 3.44
N HIS A 406 -1.70 12.25 4.26
CA HIS A 406 -0.34 12.43 4.74
C HIS A 406 0.12 11.29 5.68
N THR A 407 -0.71 10.89 6.64
CA THR A 407 -0.39 9.80 7.57
C THR A 407 -0.37 8.45 6.85
N LEU A 408 -1.24 8.24 5.85
CA LEU A 408 -1.18 7.05 5.00
C LEU A 408 0.12 6.99 4.19
N GLY A 409 0.58 8.13 3.66
CA GLY A 409 1.84 8.24 2.94
C GLY A 409 3.03 7.83 3.79
N GLN A 410 3.08 8.36 5.02
CA GLN A 410 4.06 7.94 6.01
C GLN A 410 4.02 6.44 6.26
N PHE A 411 2.82 5.87 6.44
CA PHE A 411 2.65 4.49 6.85
C PHE A 411 3.03 3.49 5.76
N PHE A 412 2.59 3.72 4.52
CA PHE A 412 3.03 2.92 3.37
C PHE A 412 4.55 2.96 3.22
N GLN A 413 5.14 4.16 3.29
CA GLN A 413 6.58 4.33 3.14
C GLN A 413 7.36 3.65 4.28
N MET A 414 6.91 3.76 5.52
CA MET A 414 7.52 3.11 6.68
C MET A 414 7.60 1.59 6.47
N LEU A 415 6.48 0.97 6.09
CA LEU A 415 6.38 -0.48 5.91
C LEU A 415 7.22 -0.97 4.72
N MET A 416 7.27 -0.23 3.61
CA MET A 416 8.15 -0.54 2.48
C MET A 416 9.62 -0.47 2.87
N ILE A 417 10.07 0.62 3.52
CA ILE A 417 11.47 0.75 3.92
C ILE A 417 11.86 -0.35 4.92
N ALA A 418 11.03 -0.59 5.94
CA ALA A 418 11.34 -1.60 6.95
C ALA A 418 11.48 -3.01 6.35
N THR A 419 10.59 -3.36 5.42
CA THR A 419 10.63 -4.66 4.73
C THR A 419 11.90 -4.79 3.88
N TRP A 420 12.27 -3.73 3.15
CA TRP A 420 13.51 -3.70 2.36
C TRP A 420 14.77 -3.79 3.24
N VAL A 421 14.80 -3.08 4.36
CA VAL A 421 15.93 -3.11 5.31
C VAL A 421 16.13 -4.53 5.83
N GLU A 422 15.04 -5.19 6.23
CA GLU A 422 15.09 -6.56 6.73
C GLU A 422 15.52 -7.56 5.65
N HIS A 423 14.95 -7.48 4.45
CA HIS A 423 15.36 -8.30 3.31
C HIS A 423 16.87 -8.17 3.04
N THR A 424 17.38 -6.94 3.11
CA THR A 424 18.80 -6.64 2.90
C THR A 424 19.68 -7.17 4.01
N MET A 425 19.19 -7.16 5.26
CA MET A 425 19.87 -7.75 6.41
C MET A 425 20.03 -9.26 6.25
N GLU A 426 18.95 -9.95 5.87
CA GLU A 426 18.93 -11.42 5.70
C GLU A 426 19.80 -11.87 4.52
N SER A 427 19.74 -11.15 3.40
CA SER A 427 20.56 -11.44 2.22
C SER A 427 22.06 -11.36 2.48
N GLN A 428 22.49 -10.47 3.39
CA GLN A 428 23.89 -10.36 3.81
C GLN A 428 24.31 -11.50 4.74
N ALA A 429 23.46 -11.89 5.68
CA ALA A 429 23.71 -13.02 6.58
C ALA A 429 23.89 -14.35 5.80
N GLY A 430 23.06 -14.59 4.78
CA GLY A 430 23.17 -15.77 3.91
C GLY A 430 24.47 -15.86 3.12
N ARG A 431 25.04 -14.71 2.69
CA ARG A 431 26.35 -14.66 2.00
C ARG A 431 27.53 -14.92 2.93
N GLY A 432 27.38 -14.68 4.23
CA GLY A 432 28.40 -14.94 5.26
C GLY A 432 28.60 -16.44 5.54
N MET A 433 27.52 -17.22 5.56
CA MET A 433 27.61 -18.68 5.79
C MET A 433 28.19 -19.45 4.60
N GLY A 434 28.02 -18.96 3.36
CA GLY A 434 28.56 -19.60 2.15
C GLY A 434 30.08 -19.55 1.98
N LYS A 435 30.79 -18.66 2.71
CA LYS A 435 32.26 -18.55 2.63
C LYS A 435 33.03 -19.52 3.53
N ASN A 436 32.38 -20.14 4.53
CA ASN A 436 33.02 -21.08 5.44
C ASN A 436 32.86 -22.56 5.04
N ALA A 437 32.18 -22.86 3.92
CA ALA A 437 31.92 -24.24 3.48
C ALA A 437 32.84 -24.76 2.36
N VAL A 438 33.85 -24.00 1.92
CA VAL A 438 34.69 -24.37 0.75
C VAL A 438 36.17 -24.67 1.11
N HIS A 439 36.57 -24.67 2.39
CA HIS A 439 37.95 -25.01 2.79
C HIS A 439 37.99 -26.19 3.77
N GLY A 440 37.57 -27.37 3.32
CA GLY A 440 37.59 -28.54 4.18
C GLY A 440 37.31 -29.89 3.52
N VAL A 441 37.75 -30.13 2.27
CA VAL A 441 38.06 -31.50 1.80
C VAL A 441 39.19 -31.39 0.76
N GLY A 442 40.40 -31.70 1.20
CA GLY A 442 41.59 -31.96 0.39
C GLY A 442 42.31 -33.16 0.97
#